data_AF-A0A447PWN4-F1
#
_entry.id   AF-A0A447PWN4-F1
#
_cell.length_a   1.000
_cell.length_b   1.000
_cell.length_c   1.000
_cell.angle_alpha   90.00
_cell.angle_beta   90.00
_cell.angle_gamma   90.00
#
_symmetry.space_group_name_H-M   'P 1'
#
loop_
_entity.id
_entity.type
_entity.pdbx_description
1 polymer ?
#
loop_
_entity_poly.entity_id
_entity_poly.type
_entity_poly.pdbx_seq_one_letter_code
_entity_poly.pdbx_strand_id
1 'polypeptide(L)'
;MARKTLRARRFFSLIFPFFFITSVYAEQTPESAKTVTVEAKNEMFAPQHPDQYQSWKATSEQSAREDALAEDPRLVILWAGYPFSRDYNKPRGHAYAVTDVRETLRTGAPKTAEDGPLPMACWSCKSPDVARLIQQEGEDGYFHGKWARGGPEIVNDLGCADCHNTASDDFAPGEASVNVVAPLC
;
A
#
# COMPACT_ATOMS: atom_id res chain seq x y z
N MET A 1 74.25 -16.74 -57.84
CA MET A 1 73.90 -16.78 -56.40
C MET A 1 73.01 -15.59 -56.08
N ALA A 2 71.74 -15.82 -55.73
CA ALA A 2 70.90 -14.97 -54.86
C ALA A 2 69.43 -15.44 -54.98
N ARG A 3 68.95 -16.18 -53.98
CA ARG A 3 67.53 -16.51 -53.81
C ARG A 3 66.82 -15.26 -53.27
N LYS A 4 65.72 -14.82 -53.90
CA LYS A 4 64.78 -13.86 -53.32
C LYS A 4 63.40 -14.50 -53.25
N THR A 5 62.91 -14.58 -52.02
CA THR A 5 61.67 -15.20 -51.57
C THR A 5 60.47 -14.31 -51.90
N LEU A 6 59.42 -14.89 -52.50
CA LEU A 6 58.16 -14.22 -52.80
C LEU A 6 57.20 -14.38 -51.61
N ARG A 7 56.78 -13.26 -51.01
CA ARG A 7 55.88 -13.22 -49.84
C ARG A 7 54.42 -13.09 -50.32
N ALA A 8 53.67 -14.18 -50.29
CA ALA A 8 52.24 -14.21 -50.61
C ALA A 8 51.40 -13.60 -49.48
N ARG A 9 50.58 -12.60 -49.79
CA ARG A 9 49.57 -12.01 -48.90
C ARG A 9 48.41 -13.00 -48.75
N ARG A 10 48.16 -13.46 -47.52
CA ARG A 10 46.99 -14.28 -47.16
C ARG A 10 45.79 -13.36 -46.94
N PHE A 11 44.77 -13.50 -47.78
CA PHE A 11 43.41 -13.03 -47.50
C PHE A 11 42.81 -13.94 -46.43
N PHE A 12 42.55 -13.42 -45.22
CA PHE A 12 41.87 -14.16 -44.17
C PHE A 12 40.37 -13.89 -44.29
N SER A 13 39.64 -14.91 -44.74
CA SER A 13 38.19 -14.98 -44.88
C SER A 13 37.54 -14.94 -43.50
N LEU A 14 36.66 -13.96 -43.26
CA LEU A 14 35.78 -13.91 -42.09
C LEU A 14 34.63 -14.92 -42.30
N ILE A 15 34.77 -16.10 -41.71
CA ILE A 15 33.66 -17.03 -41.45
C ILE A 15 33.67 -17.27 -39.94
N PHE A 16 32.80 -16.54 -39.23
CA PHE A 16 32.57 -16.75 -37.81
C PHE A 16 31.57 -17.91 -37.65
N PRO A 17 31.89 -18.99 -36.92
CA PRO A 17 31.00 -20.13 -36.80
C PRO A 17 29.86 -19.78 -35.84
N PHE A 18 28.63 -19.87 -36.35
CA PHE A 18 27.39 -19.74 -35.61
C PHE A 18 27.17 -21.04 -34.81
N PHE A 19 27.82 -21.18 -33.65
CA PHE A 19 27.69 -22.36 -32.79
C PHE A 19 27.52 -21.93 -31.33
N PHE A 20 26.38 -22.33 -30.75
CA PHE A 20 26.02 -22.36 -29.33
C PHE A 20 25.87 -21.05 -28.55
N ILE A 21 24.66 -20.47 -28.63
CA ILE A 21 24.03 -19.87 -27.45
C ILE A 21 22.58 -20.37 -27.42
N THR A 22 22.36 -21.61 -26.99
CA THR A 22 21.05 -22.02 -26.50
C THR A 22 20.88 -21.36 -25.15
N SER A 23 20.17 -20.23 -25.13
CA SER A 23 19.66 -19.64 -23.90
C SER A 23 18.86 -20.69 -23.16
N VAL A 24 19.42 -21.23 -22.08
CA VAL A 24 18.65 -21.89 -21.02
C VAL A 24 17.80 -20.79 -20.37
N TYR A 25 16.65 -20.51 -20.96
CA TYR A 25 15.55 -19.93 -20.20
C TYR A 25 15.01 -21.09 -19.38
N ALA A 26 15.44 -21.15 -18.12
CA ALA A 26 14.70 -21.88 -17.12
C ALA A 26 13.34 -21.19 -17.01
N GLU A 27 12.33 -21.77 -17.66
CA GLU A 27 10.95 -21.40 -17.45
C GLU A 27 10.64 -21.78 -15.99
N GLN A 28 10.72 -20.78 -15.10
CA GLN A 28 10.20 -20.92 -13.76
C GLN A 28 8.70 -21.16 -13.93
N THR A 29 8.29 -22.43 -13.81
CA THR A 29 6.89 -22.76 -13.58
C THR A 29 6.45 -21.91 -12.41
N PRO A 30 5.45 -21.03 -12.56
CA PRO A 30 4.90 -20.32 -11.42
C PRO A 30 4.34 -21.41 -10.52
N GLU A 31 5.01 -21.64 -9.40
CA GLU A 31 4.40 -22.35 -8.29
C GLU A 31 3.06 -21.66 -8.06
N SER A 32 1.98 -22.43 -8.15
CA SER A 32 0.62 -21.94 -7.98
C SER A 32 0.53 -21.33 -6.58
N ALA A 33 0.86 -20.05 -6.47
CA ALA A 33 0.74 -19.28 -5.25
C ALA A 33 -0.73 -19.37 -4.88
N LYS A 34 -1.02 -20.09 -3.79
CA LYS A 34 -2.31 -19.93 -3.13
C LYS A 34 -2.49 -18.44 -2.94
N THR A 35 -3.49 -17.85 -3.58
CA THR A 35 -3.82 -16.45 -3.40
C THR A 35 -4.29 -16.30 -1.96
N VAL A 36 -3.38 -16.03 -1.03
CA VAL A 36 -3.77 -15.80 0.36
C VAL A 36 -4.31 -14.39 0.41
N THR A 37 -5.61 -14.29 0.66
CA THR A 37 -6.33 -13.02 0.71
C THR A 37 -5.93 -12.25 1.97
N VAL A 38 -5.67 -10.96 1.84
CA VAL A 38 -5.52 -10.07 2.99
C VAL A 38 -6.79 -10.12 3.84
N GLU A 39 -6.67 -10.48 5.13
CA GLU A 39 -7.78 -10.45 6.09
C GLU A 39 -7.83 -9.09 6.78
N ALA A 40 -8.84 -8.29 6.42
CA ALA A 40 -9.04 -6.93 6.93
C ALA A 40 -9.83 -6.88 8.25
N LYS A 41 -10.54 -7.95 8.62
CA LYS A 41 -11.35 -8.00 9.84
C LYS A 41 -10.47 -8.34 11.04
N ASN A 42 -10.12 -7.31 11.80
CA ASN A 42 -9.19 -7.44 12.94
C ASN A 42 -9.65 -8.47 13.98
N GLU A 43 -10.95 -8.63 14.19
CA GLU A 43 -11.52 -9.58 15.15
C GLU A 43 -11.17 -11.04 14.84
N MET A 44 -10.79 -11.36 13.60
CA MET A 44 -10.38 -12.70 13.19
C MET A 44 -9.08 -13.16 13.86
N PHE A 45 -8.26 -12.20 14.34
CA PHE A 45 -7.00 -12.46 15.02
C PHE A 45 -7.11 -12.46 16.56
N ALA A 46 -8.28 -12.09 17.10
CA ALA A 46 -8.48 -11.97 18.54
C ALA A 46 -8.29 -13.29 19.32
N PRO A 47 -8.76 -14.46 18.84
CA PRO A 47 -8.54 -15.73 19.53
C PRO A 47 -7.06 -16.16 19.59
N GLN A 48 -6.29 -15.88 18.53
CA GLN A 48 -4.89 -16.31 18.39
C GLN A 48 -3.90 -15.35 19.05
N HIS A 49 -4.22 -14.05 19.06
CA HIS A 49 -3.35 -12.98 19.59
C HIS A 49 -4.12 -12.07 20.57
N PRO A 50 -4.65 -12.63 21.68
CA PRO A 50 -5.55 -11.89 22.56
C PRO A 50 -4.90 -10.65 23.18
N ASP A 51 -3.65 -10.73 23.63
CA ASP A 51 -2.96 -9.60 24.29
C ASP A 51 -2.71 -8.44 23.33
N GLN A 52 -2.26 -8.74 22.12
CA GLN A 52 -2.05 -7.78 21.04
C GLN A 52 -3.38 -7.17 20.62
N TYR A 53 -4.42 -8.00 20.45
CA TYR A 53 -5.74 -7.52 20.04
C TYR A 53 -6.37 -6.61 21.10
N GLN A 54 -6.32 -6.97 22.38
CA GLN A 54 -6.90 -6.13 23.44
C GLN A 54 -6.15 -4.79 23.58
N SER A 55 -4.82 -4.81 23.52
CA SER A 55 -4.03 -3.57 23.59
C SER A 55 -4.20 -2.67 22.36
N TRP A 56 -4.31 -3.24 21.16
CA TRP A 56 -4.68 -2.51 19.94
C TRP A 56 -6.06 -1.85 20.06
N LYS A 57 -7.06 -2.60 20.53
CA LYS A 57 -8.43 -2.12 20.70
C LYS A 57 -8.54 -1.00 21.76
N ALA A 58 -7.65 -1.01 22.76
CA ALA A 58 -7.58 0.01 23.80
C ALA A 58 -7.21 1.41 23.27
N THR A 59 -6.74 1.54 22.01
CA THR A 59 -6.58 2.87 21.39
C THR A 59 -7.91 3.64 21.30
N SER A 60 -9.05 2.96 21.40
CA SER A 60 -10.37 3.62 21.52
C SER A 60 -10.51 4.48 22.78
N GLU A 61 -9.72 4.24 23.83
CA GLU A 61 -9.67 5.08 25.03
C GLU A 61 -9.05 6.46 24.77
N GLN A 62 -8.15 6.56 23.78
CA GLN A 62 -7.53 7.80 23.31
C GLN A 62 -8.51 8.54 22.38
N SER A 63 -9.62 9.00 22.93
CA SER A 63 -10.79 9.46 22.18
C SER A 63 -10.86 10.97 21.94
N ALA A 64 -10.10 11.76 22.71
CA ALA A 64 -10.12 13.22 22.63
C ALA A 64 -9.72 13.69 21.22
N ARG A 65 -10.57 14.51 20.61
CA ARG A 65 -10.33 15.13 19.30
C ARG A 65 -10.22 16.63 19.48
N GLU A 66 -8.99 17.13 19.54
CA GLU A 66 -8.69 18.54 19.78
C GLU A 66 -8.63 19.33 18.47
N ASP A 67 -9.39 20.42 18.38
CA ASP A 67 -9.40 21.32 17.22
C ASP A 67 -8.16 22.22 17.23
N ALA A 68 -7.24 21.92 16.31
CA ALA A 68 -5.98 22.66 16.18
C ALA A 68 -6.16 24.02 15.49
N LEU A 69 -7.23 24.22 14.72
CA LEU A 69 -7.56 25.52 14.13
C LEU A 69 -8.16 26.46 15.18
N ALA A 70 -8.94 25.93 16.12
CA ALA A 70 -9.45 26.70 17.26
C ALA A 70 -8.30 27.10 18.21
N GLU A 71 -7.32 26.22 18.43
CA GLU A 71 -6.11 26.53 19.21
C GLU A 71 -5.21 27.54 18.48
N ASP A 72 -5.01 27.38 17.17
CA ASP A 72 -4.18 28.27 16.36
C ASP A 72 -4.89 28.76 15.06
N PRO A 73 -5.66 29.86 15.14
CA PRO A 73 -6.35 30.41 13.98
C PRO A 73 -5.43 30.93 12.86
N ARG A 74 -4.12 31.08 13.09
CA ARG A 74 -3.17 31.47 12.04
C ARG A 74 -3.10 30.40 10.95
N LEU A 75 -3.31 29.13 11.31
CA LEU A 75 -3.34 28.00 10.39
C LEU A 75 -4.43 28.15 9.31
N VAL A 76 -5.57 28.76 9.66
CA VAL A 76 -6.66 29.04 8.72
C VAL A 76 -6.18 29.96 7.59
N ILE A 77 -5.39 30.99 7.92
CA ILE A 77 -4.86 31.94 6.94
C ILE A 77 -3.74 31.30 6.12
N LEU A 78 -2.84 30.57 6.77
CA LEU A 78 -1.73 29.89 6.08
C LEU A 78 -2.22 28.85 5.06
N TRP A 79 -3.35 28.20 5.34
CA TRP A 79 -3.95 27.20 4.46
C TRP A 79 -5.14 27.73 3.64
N ALA A 80 -5.29 29.05 3.52
CA ALA A 80 -6.39 29.64 2.78
C ALA A 80 -6.47 29.09 1.34
N GLY A 81 -7.64 28.54 0.98
CA GLY A 81 -7.87 27.87 -0.30
C GLY A 81 -7.62 26.36 -0.29
N TYR A 82 -7.19 25.79 0.83
CA TYR A 82 -6.93 24.36 0.98
C TYR A 82 -7.84 23.71 2.04
N PRO A 83 -8.23 22.41 1.93
CA PRO A 83 -9.18 21.80 2.86
C PRO A 83 -8.78 21.87 4.34
N PHE A 84 -7.48 21.92 4.63
CA PHE A 84 -6.96 22.06 6.00
C PHE A 84 -7.37 23.37 6.68
N SER A 85 -7.72 24.43 5.93
CA SER A 85 -8.26 25.65 6.54
C SER A 85 -9.71 25.51 7.00
N ARG A 86 -10.40 24.42 6.64
CA ARG A 86 -11.80 24.16 7.02
C ARG A 86 -11.91 23.31 8.27
N ASP A 87 -11.04 22.32 8.40
CA ASP A 87 -11.03 21.39 9.52
C ASP A 87 -9.67 20.70 9.64
N TYR A 88 -9.08 20.82 10.82
CA TYR A 88 -7.81 20.19 11.18
C TYR A 88 -7.77 19.97 12.69
N ASN A 89 -7.84 18.69 13.09
CA ASN A 89 -7.78 18.25 14.47
C ASN A 89 -6.43 17.55 14.72
N LYS A 90 -5.97 17.59 15.97
CA LYS A 90 -4.85 16.76 16.41
C LYS A 90 -5.22 15.26 16.30
N PRO A 91 -4.23 14.37 16.10
CA PRO A 91 -4.50 12.94 16.02
C PRO A 91 -5.00 12.39 17.36
N ARG A 92 -5.70 11.26 17.27
CA ARG A 92 -6.15 10.45 18.40
C ARG A 92 -5.92 8.97 18.09
N GLY A 93 -6.47 8.05 18.89
CA GLY A 93 -6.19 6.62 18.75
C GLY A 93 -6.52 6.03 17.37
N HIS A 94 -5.77 5.01 16.95
CA HIS A 94 -5.95 4.33 15.65
C HIS A 94 -7.37 3.79 15.42
N ALA A 95 -8.08 3.39 16.48
CA ALA A 95 -9.49 3.00 16.43
C ALA A 95 -10.42 4.07 15.83
N TYR A 96 -9.99 5.32 15.71
CA TYR A 96 -10.78 6.40 15.12
C TYR A 96 -10.35 6.78 13.70
N ALA A 97 -9.36 6.13 13.11
CA ALA A 97 -8.81 6.51 11.80
C ALA A 97 -9.89 6.57 10.70
N VAL A 98 -10.72 5.53 10.60
CA VAL A 98 -11.84 5.46 9.64
C VAL A 98 -12.92 6.50 9.96
N THR A 99 -13.27 6.65 11.23
CA THR A 99 -14.26 7.64 11.68
C THR A 99 -13.80 9.07 11.38
N ASP A 100 -12.55 9.43 11.67
CA ASP A 100 -12.04 10.78 11.49
C ASP A 100 -11.87 11.17 10.03
N VAL A 101 -11.49 10.23 9.14
CA VAL A 101 -11.48 10.54 7.70
C VAL A 101 -12.89 10.66 7.12
N ARG A 102 -13.89 9.99 7.71
CA ARG A 102 -15.30 10.14 7.32
C ARG A 102 -15.91 11.45 7.80
N GLU A 103 -15.60 11.85 9.02
CA GLU A 103 -16.25 13.00 9.68
C GLU A 103 -15.59 14.34 9.38
N THR A 104 -14.33 14.34 8.92
CA THR A 104 -13.63 15.60 8.67
C THR A 104 -14.28 16.42 7.57
N LEU A 105 -14.36 17.74 7.74
CA LEU A 105 -14.88 18.64 6.69
C LEU A 105 -13.97 18.64 5.44
N ARG A 106 -12.77 18.07 5.52
CA ARG A 106 -11.84 17.95 4.39
C ARG A 106 -12.36 17.03 3.29
N THR A 107 -13.03 15.92 3.64
CA THR A 107 -13.60 14.97 2.67
C THR A 107 -14.94 15.43 2.10
N GLY A 108 -15.56 16.45 2.72
CA GLY A 108 -16.79 17.08 2.23
C GLY A 108 -18.02 16.19 2.43
N ALA A 109 -19.02 16.34 1.56
CA ALA A 109 -20.30 15.62 1.65
C ALA A 109 -20.73 15.10 0.27
N PRO A 110 -19.96 14.16 -0.33
CA PRO A 110 -20.23 13.65 -1.67
C PRO A 110 -21.62 13.01 -1.77
N LYS A 111 -22.30 13.20 -2.90
CA LYS A 111 -23.64 12.66 -3.17
C LYS A 111 -23.64 11.36 -3.97
N THR A 112 -22.56 11.11 -4.71
CA THR A 112 -22.35 9.88 -5.49
C THR A 112 -20.91 9.38 -5.32
N ALA A 113 -20.61 8.19 -5.83
CA ALA A 113 -19.26 7.62 -5.79
C ALA A 113 -18.22 8.42 -6.59
N GLU A 114 -18.66 9.26 -7.52
CA GLU A 114 -17.85 10.11 -8.41
C GLU A 114 -17.77 11.57 -7.92
N ASP A 115 -18.44 11.90 -6.82
CA ASP A 115 -18.48 13.24 -6.22
C ASP A 115 -17.41 13.42 -5.12
N GLY A 116 -17.23 14.65 -4.67
CA GLY A 116 -16.39 15.01 -3.54
C GLY A 116 -15.04 15.61 -3.93
N PRO A 117 -14.43 16.36 -3.00
CA PRO A 117 -13.18 17.07 -3.25
C PRO A 117 -11.96 16.14 -3.33
N LEU A 118 -11.96 14.99 -2.64
CA LEU A 118 -10.76 14.19 -2.41
C LEU A 118 -10.75 12.86 -3.20
N PRO A 119 -9.56 12.35 -3.59
CA PRO A 119 -9.40 11.08 -4.31
C PRO A 119 -9.39 9.86 -3.38
N MET A 120 -9.43 8.65 -3.95
CA MET A 120 -9.30 7.38 -3.22
C MET A 120 -8.08 7.34 -2.27
N ALA A 121 -6.99 8.00 -2.65
CA ALA A 121 -5.74 8.03 -1.88
C ALA A 121 -5.90 8.48 -0.41
N CYS A 122 -6.95 9.23 -0.06
CA CYS A 122 -7.19 9.65 1.32
C CYS A 122 -7.52 8.49 2.28
N TRP A 123 -7.90 7.32 1.76
CA TRP A 123 -8.11 6.11 2.55
C TRP A 123 -6.82 5.36 2.91
N SER A 124 -5.73 5.57 2.17
CA SER A 124 -4.61 4.61 2.09
C SER A 124 -3.92 4.31 3.40
N CYS A 125 -3.96 5.24 4.35
CA CYS A 125 -3.35 5.07 5.67
C CYS A 125 -4.43 5.12 6.76
N LYS A 126 -5.57 4.45 6.55
CA LYS A 126 -6.73 4.48 7.47
C LYS A 126 -7.29 3.10 7.82
N SER A 127 -7.01 2.06 7.04
CA SER A 127 -7.71 0.78 7.16
C SER A 127 -6.99 -0.35 6.42
N PRO A 128 -7.03 -1.60 6.95
CA PRO A 128 -6.49 -2.77 6.26
C PRO A 128 -7.31 -3.17 5.01
N ASP A 129 -8.52 -2.61 4.83
CA ASP A 129 -9.26 -2.77 3.57
C ASP A 129 -8.52 -2.18 2.37
N VAL A 130 -7.59 -1.24 2.60
CA VAL A 130 -6.72 -0.70 1.54
C VAL A 130 -5.86 -1.82 0.95
N ALA A 131 -5.16 -2.58 1.80
CA ALA A 131 -4.34 -3.71 1.38
C ALA A 131 -5.18 -4.77 0.65
N ARG A 132 -6.40 -5.04 1.14
CA ARG A 132 -7.37 -5.92 0.48
C ARG A 132 -7.72 -5.42 -0.92
N LEU A 133 -8.07 -4.15 -1.08
CA LEU A 133 -8.44 -3.58 -2.37
C LEU A 133 -7.24 -3.50 -3.33
N ILE A 134 -6.04 -3.16 -2.86
CA ILE A 134 -4.83 -3.16 -3.68
C ILE A 134 -4.53 -4.58 -4.18
N GLN A 135 -4.69 -5.60 -3.33
CA GLN A 135 -4.54 -7.00 -3.74
C GLN A 135 -5.58 -7.42 -4.80
N GLN A 136 -6.81 -6.91 -4.71
CA GLN A 136 -7.92 -7.28 -5.59
C GLN A 136 -7.93 -6.51 -6.92
N GLU A 137 -7.71 -5.21 -6.88
CA GLU A 137 -7.86 -4.28 -8.01
C GLU A 137 -6.50 -3.89 -8.64
N GLY A 138 -5.38 -4.19 -7.96
CA GLY A 138 -4.08 -3.59 -8.25
C GLY A 138 -4.00 -2.15 -7.73
N GLU A 139 -2.78 -1.63 -7.65
CA GLU A 139 -2.51 -0.29 -7.12
C GLU A 139 -3.20 0.80 -7.94
N ASP A 140 -3.07 0.74 -9.27
CA ASP A 140 -3.72 1.69 -10.19
C ASP A 140 -5.25 1.65 -10.07
N GLY A 141 -5.83 0.46 -9.89
CA GLY A 141 -7.27 0.28 -9.68
C GLY A 141 -7.75 0.91 -8.39
N TYR A 142 -7.04 0.63 -7.29
CA TYR A 142 -7.31 1.21 -5.98
C TYR A 142 -7.28 2.75 -6.01
N PHE A 143 -6.23 3.35 -6.57
CA PHE A 143 -6.08 4.81 -6.61
C PHE A 143 -7.04 5.51 -7.58
N HIS A 144 -7.68 4.77 -8.49
CA HIS A 144 -8.64 5.34 -9.43
C HIS A 144 -9.94 5.78 -8.73
N GLY A 145 -10.36 7.03 -9.03
CA GLY A 145 -11.65 7.57 -8.61
C GLY A 145 -11.61 8.45 -7.36
N LYS A 146 -12.79 8.74 -6.83
CA LYS A 146 -12.99 9.63 -5.67
C LYS A 146 -12.98 8.86 -4.36
N TRP A 147 -12.68 9.56 -3.27
CA TRP A 147 -12.80 9.05 -1.90
C TRP A 147 -14.17 8.40 -1.64
N ALA A 148 -15.24 8.98 -2.19
CA ALA A 148 -16.60 8.46 -2.04
C ALA A 148 -16.78 7.02 -2.53
N ARG A 149 -16.05 6.60 -3.59
CA ARG A 149 -16.07 5.21 -4.12
C ARG A 149 -15.69 4.19 -3.06
N GLY A 150 -14.68 4.51 -2.24
CA GLY A 150 -14.19 3.61 -1.19
C GLY A 150 -15.06 3.56 0.06
N GLY A 151 -16.05 4.46 0.21
CA GLY A 151 -16.92 4.54 1.39
C GLY A 151 -17.54 3.20 1.84
N PRO A 152 -18.20 2.43 0.95
CA PRO A 152 -18.77 1.12 1.30
C PRO A 152 -17.74 -0.01 1.41
N GLU A 153 -16.52 0.18 0.93
CA GLU A 153 -15.48 -0.88 0.86
C GLU A 153 -14.45 -0.81 2.00
N ILE A 154 -14.19 0.39 2.51
CA ILE A 154 -13.13 0.67 3.48
C ILE A 154 -13.80 0.98 4.82
N VAL A 155 -13.92 -0.06 5.64
CA VAL A 155 -14.85 -0.08 6.78
C VAL A 155 -14.23 -0.60 8.08
N ASN A 156 -13.12 -1.34 8.00
CA ASN A 156 -12.42 -1.87 9.17
C ASN A 156 -11.44 -0.85 9.72
N ASP A 157 -11.33 -0.77 11.04
CA ASP A 157 -10.35 0.10 11.70
C ASP A 157 -8.92 -0.31 11.34
N LEU A 158 -8.01 0.67 11.31
CA LEU A 158 -6.57 0.44 11.13
C LEU A 158 -6.09 -0.65 12.09
N GLY A 159 -5.43 -1.68 11.58
CA GLY A 159 -5.14 -2.88 12.37
C GLY A 159 -4.16 -3.87 11.75
N CYS A 160 -4.40 -5.16 11.99
CA CYS A 160 -3.36 -6.20 11.93
C CYS A 160 -2.69 -6.28 10.56
N ALA A 161 -3.50 -6.33 9.51
CA ALA A 161 -3.02 -6.47 8.15
C ALA A 161 -2.47 -5.17 7.54
N ASP A 162 -2.43 -4.05 8.27
CA ASP A 162 -1.68 -2.86 7.82
C ASP A 162 -0.18 -3.01 8.07
N CYS A 163 0.22 -3.81 9.07
CA CYS A 163 1.59 -3.93 9.55
C CYS A 163 2.18 -5.34 9.40
N HIS A 164 1.33 -6.36 9.36
CA HIS A 164 1.74 -7.75 9.43
C HIS A 164 1.34 -8.51 8.17
N ASN A 165 2.22 -9.40 7.70
CA ASN A 165 1.86 -10.45 6.77
C ASN A 165 1.07 -11.54 7.53
N THR A 166 -0.22 -11.29 7.73
CA THR A 166 -1.13 -12.20 8.45
C THR A 166 -1.35 -13.54 7.75
N ALA A 167 -0.93 -13.63 6.48
CA ALA A 167 -0.91 -14.84 5.68
C ALA A 167 0.33 -15.72 5.90
N SER A 168 1.35 -15.20 6.60
CA SER A 168 2.57 -15.96 6.90
C SER A 168 2.28 -17.13 7.83
N ASP A 169 2.86 -18.30 7.54
CA ASP A 169 2.82 -19.46 8.45
C ASP A 169 3.48 -19.14 9.80
N ASP A 170 4.34 -18.13 9.86
CA ASP A 170 5.01 -17.68 11.07
C ASP A 170 4.15 -16.74 11.94
N PHE A 171 3.10 -16.12 11.37
CA PHE A 171 2.26 -15.17 12.10
C PHE A 171 1.41 -15.84 13.19
N ALA A 172 0.73 -16.94 12.85
CA ALA A 172 -0.14 -17.65 13.79
C ALA A 172 0.61 -18.23 15.02
N PRO A 173 1.83 -18.77 14.88
CA PRO A 173 2.70 -19.11 16.02
C PRO A 173 3.13 -17.92 16.91
N GLY A 174 2.90 -16.68 16.47
CA GLY A 174 3.19 -15.46 17.22
C GLY A 174 4.40 -14.66 16.74
N GLU A 175 5.02 -15.03 15.61
CA GLU A 175 6.04 -14.18 15.01
C GLU A 175 5.40 -12.94 14.38
N ALA A 176 6.05 -11.79 14.51
CA ALA A 176 5.50 -10.54 14.00
C ALA A 176 5.28 -10.58 12.47
N SER A 177 6.10 -11.28 11.69
CA SER A 177 5.94 -11.34 10.21
C SER A 177 5.69 -9.95 9.58
N VAL A 178 6.48 -8.94 9.96
CA VAL A 178 6.25 -7.54 9.55
C VAL A 178 6.35 -7.39 8.04
N ASN A 179 5.41 -6.68 7.43
CA ASN A 179 5.41 -6.41 5.99
C ASN A 179 4.98 -4.97 5.69
N VAL A 180 5.45 -4.45 4.56
CA VAL A 180 4.95 -3.21 3.98
C VAL A 180 3.73 -3.58 3.12
N VAL A 181 2.53 -3.43 3.69
CA VAL A 181 1.30 -3.93 3.06
C VAL A 181 0.73 -2.95 2.02
N ALA A 182 1.14 -1.69 2.07
CA ALA A 182 0.89 -0.70 1.02
C ALA A 182 2.18 0.10 0.74
N PRO A 183 2.81 -0.01 -0.43
CA PRO A 183 4.10 0.63 -0.73
C PRO A 183 4.11 2.17 -0.76
N LEU A 184 2.97 2.83 -0.55
CA LEU A 184 2.79 4.28 -0.66
C LEU A 184 2.26 5.00 0.60
N CYS A 185 2.19 4.31 1.74
CA CYS A 185 2.33 4.95 3.05
C CYS A 185 3.79 4.73 3.50
#